data_AF-A0A976QGV1-F1
#
_entry.id   AF-A0A976QGV1-F1
#
_cell.length_a   1.000
_cell.length_b   1.000
_cell.length_c   1.000
_cell.angle_alpha   90.00
_cell.angle_beta   90.00
_cell.angle_gamma   90.00
#
_symmetry.space_group_name_H-M   'P 1'
#
loop_
_entity.id
_entity.type
_entity.pdbx_description
1 polymer ?
#
loop_
_entity_poly.entity_id
_entity_poly.type
_entity_poly.pdbx_seq_one_letter_code
_entity_poly.pdbx_strand_id
1 'polypeptide(L)' 'VPVAHNAGEFWSKDAFVKLPGTITVSIGAPIDSTGMEPGELNTRVETWIETEMARISNQETSRPHSAGENQ' A
#
# COMPACT_ATOMS: atom_id res chain seq x y z
N VAL A 1 8.50 -7.81 9.46
CA VAL A 1 7.11 -7.29 9.41
C VAL A 1 6.92 -6.66 8.05
N PRO A 2 6.00 -7.15 7.19
CA PRO A 2 5.76 -6.59 5.87
C PRO A 2 4.80 -5.38 5.95
N VAL A 3 4.95 -4.42 5.01
CA VAL A 3 4.16 -3.18 4.97
C VAL A 3 3.78 -2.85 3.52
N ALA A 4 2.54 -2.43 3.29
CA ALA A 4 2.03 -1.98 1.98
C ALA A 4 1.36 -0.61 2.11
N HIS A 5 1.50 0.25 1.09
CA HIS A 5 0.86 1.57 1.07
C HIS A 5 0.56 2.06 -0.35
N ASN A 6 -0.52 2.81 -0.53
CA ASN A 6 -0.98 3.30 -1.85
C ASN A 6 -0.44 4.70 -2.21
N ALA A 7 0.59 5.20 -1.54
CA ALA A 7 1.07 6.57 -1.77
C ALA A 7 1.52 6.85 -3.21
N GLY A 8 1.96 5.83 -3.95
CA GLY A 8 2.33 5.97 -5.37
C GLY A 8 1.17 6.41 -6.27
N GLU A 9 -0.08 6.23 -5.85
CA GLU A 9 -1.28 6.71 -6.56
C GLU A 9 -1.41 8.24 -6.53
N PHE A 10 -0.87 8.90 -5.49
CA PHE A 10 -0.92 10.35 -5.32
C PHE A 10 0.42 11.03 -5.55
N TRP A 11 1.51 10.35 -5.18
CA TRP A 11 2.89 10.82 -5.21
C TRP A 11 3.73 9.85 -6.03
N SER A 12 3.48 9.81 -7.34
CA SER A 12 4.23 8.96 -8.25
C SER A 12 5.73 9.28 -8.21
N LYS A 13 6.55 8.29 -8.55
CA LYS A 13 8.01 8.45 -8.58
C LYS A 13 8.41 9.62 -9.47
N ASP A 14 9.32 10.46 -8.96
CA ASP A 14 9.84 11.67 -9.64
C ASP A 14 8.79 12.75 -9.96
N ALA A 15 7.58 12.68 -9.39
CA ALA A 15 6.58 13.72 -9.55
C ALA A 15 6.96 15.00 -8.78
N PHE A 16 7.00 16.13 -9.48
CA PHE A 16 7.20 17.45 -8.85
C PHE A 16 5.96 17.93 -8.10
N VAL A 17 4.77 17.56 -8.59
CA VAL A 17 3.48 17.88 -7.98
C VAL A 17 3.00 16.68 -7.18
N LYS A 18 2.72 16.90 -5.89
CA LYS A 18 2.11 15.90 -5.00
C LYS A 18 0.60 16.13 -4.97
N LEU A 19 -0.18 15.13 -5.38
CA LEU A 19 -1.64 15.22 -5.29
C LEU A 19 -2.09 15.02 -3.84
N PRO A 20 -3.10 15.77 -3.37
CA PRO A 20 -3.76 15.49 -2.10
C PRO A 20 -4.59 14.20 -2.22
N GLY A 21 -4.68 13.45 -1.12
CA GLY A 21 -5.44 12.20 -1.07
C GLY A 21 -5.21 11.44 0.24
N THR A 22 -5.95 10.35 0.43
CA THR A 22 -5.79 9.51 1.62
C THR A 22 -4.76 8.42 1.36
N ILE A 23 -3.65 8.44 2.10
CA ILE A 23 -2.69 7.34 2.07
C ILE A 23 -3.14 6.28 3.08
N THR A 24 -3.46 5.10 2.57
CA THR A 24 -3.73 3.91 3.38
C THR A 24 -2.44 3.13 3.56
N VAL A 25 -2.10 2.83 4.81
CA VAL A 25 -0.96 1.98 5.17
C VAL A 25 -1.50 0.72 5.83
N SER A 26 -1.05 -0.44 5.36
CA SER A 26 -1.34 -1.73 5.97
C SER A 26 -0.07 -2.37 6.49
N ILE A 27 -0.16 -2.93 7.69
CA ILE A 27 0.97 -3.56 8.42
C ILE A 27 0.58 -5.02 8.66
N GLY A 28 1.38 -5.93 8.09
CA GLY A 28 1.14 -7.35 8.22
C GLY A 28 1.68 -7.93 9.54
N ALA A 29 1.34 -9.19 9.79
CA ALA A 29 1.93 -9.92 10.91
C ALA A 29 3.45 -10.11 10.72
N PRO A 30 4.23 -10.21 11.80
CA PRO A 30 5.63 -10.61 11.71
C PRO A 30 5.78 -11.97 10.99
N ILE A 31 6.74 -12.04 10.08
CA ILE A 31 7.16 -13.30 9.45
C ILE A 31 8.40 -13.77 10.19
N ASP A 32 8.35 -14.97 10.74
CA ASP A 32 9.54 -15.62 11.29
C ASP A 32 10.42 -16.08 10.13
N SER A 33 11.65 -15.55 10.08
CA SER A 33 12.64 -15.84 9.05
C SER A 33 13.59 -16.97 9.44
N THR A 34 13.43 -17.58 10.61
CA THR A 34 14.37 -18.58 11.12
C THR A 34 14.41 -19.80 10.22
N GLY A 35 15.60 -20.10 9.67
CA GLY A 35 15.81 -21.24 8.78
C GLY A 35 15.27 -21.09 7.36
N MET A 36 14.77 -19.91 6.97
CA MET A 36 14.34 -19.63 5.59
C MET A 36 15.50 -19.11 4.75
N GLU A 37 15.54 -19.52 3.48
CA GLU A 37 16.41 -18.89 2.50
C GLU A 37 15.93 -17.47 2.17
N PRO A 38 16.83 -16.51 1.87
CA PRO A 38 16.45 -15.13 1.59
C PRO A 38 15.42 -14.98 0.46
N GLY A 39 15.51 -15.83 -0.57
CA GLY A 39 14.55 -15.83 -1.68
C GLY A 39 13.14 -16.21 -1.24
N GLU A 40 13.01 -17.20 -0.36
CA GLU A 40 11.71 -17.66 0.16
C GLU A 40 11.05 -16.58 1.01
N LEU A 41 11.82 -15.93 1.89
CA LEU A 41 11.34 -14.81 2.69
C LEU A 41 10.86 -13.66 1.79
N ASN A 42 11.63 -13.31 0.76
CA ASN A 42 11.28 -12.24 -0.18
C ASN A 42 9.99 -12.56 -0.93
N THR A 43 9.85 -13.77 -1.48
CA THR A 43 8.62 -14.19 -2.19
C THR A 43 7.40 -14.14 -1.27
N ARG A 44 7.53 -14.54 0.00
CA ARG A 44 6.44 -14.48 0.97
C ARG A 44 6.04 -13.04 1.30
N VAL A 45 7.02 -12.15 1.45
CA VAL A 45 6.79 -10.72 1.67
C VAL A 45 6.12 -10.09 0.45
N GLU A 46 6.65 -10.34 -0.75
CA GLU A 46 6.14 -9.82 -2.02
C GLU A 46 4.69 -10.25 -2.25
N THR A 47 4.40 -11.54 -2.10
CA THR A 47 3.03 -12.08 -2.24
C THR A 47 2.04 -11.38 -1.30
N TRP A 48 2.46 -11.12 -0.05
CA TRP A 48 1.61 -10.40 0.91
C TRP A 48 1.41 -8.94 0.49
N ILE A 49 2.48 -8.25 0.08
CA ILE A 49 2.41 -6.85 -0.37
C ILE A 49 1.48 -6.73 -1.59
N GLU A 50 1.63 -7.56 -2.61
CA GLU A 50 0.80 -7.52 -3.81
C GLU A 50 -0.68 -7.77 -3.51
N THR A 51 -0.97 -8.75 -2.66
CA THR A 51 -2.33 -9.04 -2.18
C THR A 51 -2.93 -7.83 -1.46
N GLU A 52 -2.14 -7.21 -0.58
CA GLU A 52 -2.60 -6.10 0.23
C GLU A 52 -2.74 -4.81 -0.57
N MET A 53 -1.85 -4.57 -1.54
CA MET A 53 -1.95 -3.50 -2.52
C MET A 53 -3.25 -3.58 -3.31
N ALA A 54 -3.60 -4.77 -3.84
CA ALA A 54 -4.87 -4.97 -4.55
C ALA A 54 -6.08 -4.62 -3.68
N ARG A 55 -6.02 -4.93 -2.37
CA ARG A 55 -7.07 -4.58 -1.41
C ARG A 55 -7.16 -3.08 -1.18
N ILE A 56 -6.05 -2.40 -0.86
CA ILE A 56 -6.07 -0.98 -0.47
C ILE A 56 -6.32 -0.05 -1.66
N SER A 57 -5.81 -0.38 -2.85
CA SER A 57 -6.07 0.40 -4.07
C SER A 57 -7.54 0.37 -4.49
N ASN A 58 -8.23 -0.78 -4.31
CA ASN A 58 -9.65 -0.91 -4.63
C ASN A 58 -10.58 -0.20 -3.60
N GLN A 59 -10.08 0.07 -2.38
CA GLN A 59 -10.87 0.82 -1.40
C GLN A 59 -10.95 2.32 -1.72
N GLU A 60 -9.92 2.89 -2.34
CA GLU A 60 -9.92 4.30 -2.73
C GLU A 60 -10.85 4.55 -3.92
N THR A 61 -10.83 3.68 -4.94
CA THR A 61 -11.75 3.80 -6.09
C THR A 61 -13.23 3.69 -5.70
N SER A 62 -13.52 3.02 -4.58
CA SER A 62 -14.86 2.81 -4.06
C SER A 62 -15.34 3.93 -3.12
N ARG A 63 -14.44 4.80 -2.65
CA ARG A 63 -14.83 5.96 -1.84
C ARG A 63 -15.26 7.08 -2.79
N PRO A 64 -16.53 7.51 -2.78
CA PRO A 64 -16.89 8.72 -3.48
C PRO A 64 -16.06 9.87 -2.87
N HIS A 65 -15.36 10.60 -3.74
CA HIS A 65 -14.71 11.84 -3.38
C HIS A 65 -15.79 12.76 -2.83
N SER A 66 -15.93 12.84 -1.51
CA SER A 66 -16.70 13.88 -0.85
C SER A 66 -15.97 15.18 -1.14
N ALA A 67 -16.25 15.76 -2.31
CA ALA A 67 -15.89 17.10 -2.65
C ALA A 67 -16.37 17.97 -1.49
N GLY A 68 -15.44 18.68 -0.86
CA GLY A 68 -15.76 19.62 0.20
C GLY A 68 -16.80 20.61 -0.32
N GLU A 69 -18.04 20.42 0.12
CA GLU A 69 -19.03 21.47 0.18
C GLU A 69 -18.49 22.55 1.13
N ASN A 70 -17.87 23.58 0.55
CA ASN A 70 -17.70 24.84 1.25
C ASN A 70 -19.07 25.54 1.25
N GLN A 71 -19.61 25.71 2.45
CA GLN A 71 -20.72 26.60 2.76
C GLN A 71 -20.19 28.02 3.02
#